data_AF-A0A914ZAG1-F1
#
_entry.id   AF-A0A914ZAG1-F1
#
_cell.length_a   1.000
_cell.length_b   1.000
_cell.length_c   1.000
_cell.angle_alpha   90.00
_cell.angle_beta   90.00
_cell.angle_gamma   90.00
#
_symmetry.space_group_name_H-M   'P 1'
#
loop_
_entity.id
_entity.type
_entity.pdbx_description
1 polymer ?
#
loop_
_entity_poly.entity_id
_entity_poly.type
_entity_poly.pdbx_seq_one_letter_code
_entity_poly.pdbx_strand_id
1 'polypeptide(L)'
;MSEKKTSEFEVAWDSQSEPGEEKAKKVSLAKLWRYATGKSLLLVILGASIAVVTGAGMPLMSIIVGSLSESFVKMTKLRESPNSLVCPHDPSCNTTFSDIYTTEDFHNDIINQCTSFAILGAAIYIAAFIQVSCFLVSGEQMIHKMRLAFFRGILHQDISWFDKNNSGTLTTKLFE
;
A
#
# COMPACT_ATOMS: atom_id res chain seq x y z
N MET A 1 33.28 58.98 27.65
CA MET A 1 33.59 57.65 28.24
C MET A 1 32.34 56.77 28.22
N SER A 2 31.76 56.52 27.04
CA SER A 2 30.51 55.73 26.90
C SER A 2 30.46 54.83 25.66
N GLU A 3 31.45 54.86 24.77
CA GLU A 3 31.43 54.08 23.52
C GLU A 3 32.13 52.72 23.59
N LYS A 4 32.83 52.38 24.67
CA LYS A 4 33.56 51.11 24.77
C LYS A 4 32.74 49.93 25.31
N LYS A 5 31.51 50.14 25.79
CA LYS A 5 30.73 49.09 26.47
C LYS A 5 29.77 48.34 25.53
N THR A 6 29.42 48.93 24.39
CA THR A 6 28.57 48.30 23.37
C THR A 6 29.33 47.30 22.50
N SER A 7 30.64 47.50 22.26
CA SER A 7 31.44 46.59 21.45
C SER A 7 31.77 45.25 22.15
N GLU A 8 31.80 45.19 23.49
CA GLU A 8 31.97 43.91 24.20
C GLU A 8 30.66 43.10 24.30
N PHE A 9 29.51 43.78 24.23
CA PHE A 9 28.20 43.13 24.31
C PHE A 9 27.72 42.56 22.95
N GLU A 10 28.17 43.15 21.83
CA GLU A 10 27.93 42.61 20.47
C GLU A 10 28.76 41.35 20.17
N VAL A 11 29.91 41.15 20.83
CA VAL A 11 30.79 39.98 20.64
C VAL A 11 30.24 38.70 21.30
N ALA A 12 29.24 38.82 22.18
CA ALA A 12 28.68 37.68 22.91
C ALA A 12 27.62 36.88 22.13
N TRP A 13 27.19 37.33 20.94
CA TRP A 13 26.15 36.67 20.15
C TRP A 13 26.65 35.92 18.90
N ASP A 14 27.93 36.03 18.54
CA ASP A 14 28.48 35.44 17.30
C ASP A 14 29.23 34.11 17.52
N SER A 15 28.90 33.36 18.56
CA SER A 15 29.51 32.04 18.81
C SER A 15 28.51 30.94 19.15
N GLN A 16 27.27 31.07 18.65
CA GLN A 16 26.51 29.87 18.31
C GLN A 16 26.90 29.47 16.89
N SER A 17 27.94 28.66 16.78
CA SER A 17 28.16 27.85 15.59
C SER A 17 26.84 27.15 15.27
N GLU A 18 26.20 27.51 14.17
CA GLU A 18 25.10 26.72 13.64
C GLU A 18 25.59 25.27 13.58
N PRO A 19 24.87 24.31 14.20
CA PRO A 19 25.23 22.91 14.09
C PRO A 19 25.10 22.58 12.60
N GLY A 20 26.25 22.45 11.93
CA GLY A 20 26.32 22.18 10.51
C GLY A 20 25.40 21.02 10.18
N GLU A 21 24.63 21.17 9.09
CA GLU A 21 23.76 20.12 8.56
C GLU A 21 24.58 18.85 8.26
N GLU A 22 24.72 18.01 9.27
CA GLU A 22 25.27 16.68 9.14
C GLU A 22 24.24 15.86 8.37
N LYS A 23 24.45 15.74 7.05
CA LYS A 23 23.58 14.99 6.13
C LYS A 23 23.15 13.69 6.78
N ALA A 24 21.86 13.57 7.10
CA ALA A 24 21.31 12.45 7.84
C ALA A 24 21.82 11.11 7.28
N LYS A 25 22.68 10.44 8.05
CA LYS A 25 23.30 9.17 7.65
C LYS A 25 22.21 8.11 7.52
N LYS A 26 21.79 7.84 6.28
CA LYS A 26 20.74 6.85 5.98
C LYS A 26 21.17 5.47 6.51
N VAL A 27 20.37 4.94 7.42
CA VAL A 27 20.59 3.60 7.97
C VAL A 27 20.06 2.57 6.97
N SER A 28 20.79 1.46 6.78
CA SER A 28 20.33 0.37 5.92
C SER A 28 19.01 -0.22 6.42
N LEU A 29 18.08 -0.49 5.51
CA LEU A 29 16.75 -1.05 5.79
C LEU A 29 16.84 -2.39 6.55
N ALA A 30 17.86 -3.21 6.28
CA ALA A 30 18.07 -4.47 6.99
C ALA A 30 18.41 -4.24 8.48
N LYS A 31 19.10 -3.13 8.80
CA LYS A 31 19.46 -2.78 10.18
C LYS A 31 18.26 -2.23 10.96
N LEU A 32 17.25 -1.69 10.26
CA LEU A 32 15.96 -1.31 10.85
C LEU A 32 15.18 -2.53 11.34
N TRP A 33 15.24 -3.63 10.58
CA TRP A 33 14.58 -4.90 10.91
C TRP A 33 15.26 -5.71 12.02
N ARG A 34 16.36 -5.22 12.59
CA ARG A 34 17.11 -5.91 13.66
C ARG A 34 16.25 -6.19 14.91
N TYR A 35 15.22 -5.39 15.17
CA TYR A 35 14.30 -5.58 16.30
C TYR A 35 13.06 -6.43 15.96
N ALA A 36 12.91 -6.86 14.70
CA ALA A 36 11.82 -7.73 14.29
C ALA A 36 12.00 -9.11 14.92
N THR A 37 10.95 -9.62 15.55
CA THR A 37 10.93 -10.97 16.14
C THR A 37 10.49 -11.97 15.08
N GLY A 38 10.88 -13.24 15.19
CA GLY A 38 10.47 -14.26 14.22
C GLY A 38 8.96 -14.28 13.97
N LYS A 39 8.14 -14.13 15.03
CA LYS A 39 6.68 -14.07 14.93
C LYS A 39 6.18 -12.86 14.12
N SER A 40 6.70 -11.66 14.37
CA SER A 40 6.31 -10.45 13.62
C SER A 40 6.79 -10.50 12.16
N LEU A 41 7.96 -11.09 11.89
CA LEU A 41 8.46 -11.32 10.54
C LEU A 41 7.55 -12.27 9.74
N LEU A 42 7.06 -13.35 10.36
CA LEU A 42 6.09 -14.24 9.73
C LEU A 42 4.78 -13.52 9.39
N LEU A 43 4.28 -12.67 10.30
CA LEU A 43 3.11 -11.83 10.06
C LEU A 43 3.33 -10.93 8.83
N VAL A 44 4.48 -10.26 8.73
CA VAL A 44 4.76 -9.40 7.57
C VAL A 44 4.86 -10.18 6.26
N ILE A 45 5.50 -11.35 6.26
CA ILE A 45 5.58 -12.18 5.04
C ILE A 45 4.18 -12.62 4.60
N LEU A 46 3.34 -13.03 5.56
CA LEU A 46 1.95 -13.40 5.28
C LEU A 46 1.16 -12.21 4.74
N GLY A 47 1.26 -11.03 5.37
CA GLY A 47 0.64 -9.80 4.89
C GLY A 47 1.12 -9.37 3.50
N ALA A 48 2.41 -9.54 3.21
CA ALA A 48 2.98 -9.26 1.89
C ALA A 48 2.48 -10.22 0.81
N SER A 49 2.33 -11.51 1.13
CA SER A 49 1.75 -12.47 0.19
C SER A 49 0.29 -12.14 -0.16
N ILE A 50 -0.51 -11.76 0.84
CA ILE A 50 -1.89 -11.33 0.64
C ILE A 50 -1.93 -10.02 -0.16
N ALA A 51 -1.00 -9.09 0.08
CA ALA A 51 -0.90 -7.85 -0.68
C ALA A 51 -0.69 -8.08 -2.18
N VAL A 52 0.13 -9.08 -2.54
CA VAL A 52 0.34 -9.46 -3.94
C VAL A 52 -0.95 -10.01 -4.56
N VAL A 53 -1.66 -10.87 -3.85
CA VAL A 53 -2.94 -11.44 -4.30
C VAL A 53 -4.00 -10.35 -4.47
N THR A 54 -4.15 -9.45 -3.49
CA THR A 54 -5.06 -8.32 -3.54
C THR A 54 -4.72 -7.36 -4.69
N GLY A 55 -3.43 -7.11 -4.93
CA GLY A 55 -2.95 -6.31 -6.06
C GLY A 55 -3.32 -6.92 -7.43
N ALA A 56 -3.24 -8.24 -7.56
CA ALA A 56 -3.69 -8.97 -8.74
C ALA A 56 -5.23 -9.02 -8.87
N GLY A 57 -5.98 -8.70 -7.82
CA GLY A 57 -7.44 -8.58 -7.87
C GLY A 57 -7.93 -7.43 -8.75
N MET A 58 -7.17 -6.34 -8.84
CA MET A 58 -7.50 -5.17 -9.67
C MET A 58 -7.57 -5.49 -11.18
N PRO A 59 -6.57 -6.11 -11.81
CA PRO A 59 -6.67 -6.52 -13.21
C PRO A 59 -7.72 -7.61 -13.43
N LEU A 60 -7.93 -8.50 -12.45
CA LEU A 60 -8.96 -9.54 -12.54
C LEU A 60 -10.36 -8.94 -12.65
N MET A 61 -10.66 -7.90 -11.87
CA MET A 61 -11.91 -7.13 -12.02
C MET A 61 -12.06 -6.53 -13.43
N SER A 62 -10.97 -6.06 -14.03
CA SER A 62 -10.98 -5.52 -15.40
C SER A 62 -11.33 -6.58 -16.45
N ILE A 63 -10.91 -7.83 -16.26
CA ILE A 63 -11.22 -8.93 -17.19
C ILE A 63 -12.70 -9.30 -17.11
N ILE A 64 -13.28 -9.35 -15.91
CA ILE A 64 -14.71 -9.63 -15.71
C ILE A 64 -15.57 -8.59 -16.44
N VAL A 65 -15.25 -7.30 -16.28
CA VAL A 65 -15.95 -6.22 -16.99
C VAL A 65 -15.79 -6.32 -18.50
N GLY A 66 -14.61 -6.76 -18.99
CA GLY A 66 -14.39 -7.06 -20.39
C GLY A 66 -15.34 -8.14 -20.91
N SER A 67 -15.41 -9.28 -20.22
CA SER A 67 -16.30 -10.39 -20.59
C SER A 67 -17.78 -10.02 -20.55
N LEU A 68 -18.18 -9.21 -19.56
CA LEU A 68 -19.53 -8.66 -19.47
C LEU A 68 -19.84 -7.76 -20.68
N SER A 69 -18.90 -6.89 -21.08
CA SER A 69 -19.05 -6.03 -22.25
C SER A 69 -19.19 -6.84 -23.54
N GLU A 70 -18.44 -7.93 -23.69
CA GLU A 70 -18.56 -8.83 -24.85
C GLU A 70 -19.96 -9.45 -24.96
N SER A 71 -20.57 -9.87 -23.86
CA SER A 71 -21.95 -10.38 -23.83
C SER A 71 -22.98 -9.32 -24.29
N PHE A 72 -22.80 -8.05 -23.90
CA PHE A 72 -23.66 -6.95 -24.37
C PHE A 72 -23.46 -6.62 -25.86
N VAL A 73 -22.22 -6.68 -26.34
CA VAL A 73 -21.92 -6.47 -27.77
C VAL A 73 -22.54 -7.60 -28.60
N LYS A 74 -22.48 -8.85 -28.12
CA LYS A 74 -23.09 -10.01 -28.77
C LYS A 74 -24.61 -9.85 -28.89
N MET A 75 -25.27 -9.44 -27.81
CA MET A 75 -26.72 -9.18 -27.80
C MET A 75 -27.12 -8.03 -28.74
N THR A 76 -26.34 -6.95 -28.77
CA THR A 76 -26.60 -5.80 -29.66
C THR A 76 -26.48 -6.19 -31.13
N LYS A 77 -25.46 -6.98 -31.50
CA LYS A 77 -25.27 -7.48 -32.88
C LYS A 77 -26.44 -8.33 -33.37
N LEU A 78 -27.00 -9.17 -32.50
CA LEU A 78 -28.18 -10.00 -32.82
C LEU A 78 -29.45 -9.17 -32.98
N ARG A 79 -29.56 -8.07 -32.24
CA ARG A 79 -30.69 -7.15 -32.33
C ARG A 79 -30.64 -6.27 -33.58
N GLU A 80 -29.46 -5.82 -33.99
CA GLU A 80 -29.28 -5.03 -35.22
C GLU A 80 -29.34 -5.88 -36.50
N SER A 81 -28.93 -7.15 -36.45
CA SER A 81 -28.96 -8.05 -37.60
C SER A 81 -29.53 -9.43 -37.24
N PRO A 82 -30.87 -9.55 -37.12
CA PRO A 82 -31.53 -10.80 -36.69
C PRO A 82 -31.30 -11.99 -37.65
N ASN A 83 -30.86 -11.72 -38.88
CA ASN A 83 -30.62 -12.73 -39.92
C ASN A 83 -29.12 -12.96 -40.23
N SER A 84 -28.19 -12.44 -39.42
CA SER A 84 -26.73 -12.51 -39.64
C SER A 84 -26.10 -13.91 -39.50
N LEU A 85 -26.88 -14.94 -39.15
CA LEU A 85 -26.42 -16.33 -39.31
C LEU A 85 -26.61 -16.87 -40.74
N VAL A 86 -27.22 -16.06 -41.61
CA VAL A 86 -27.35 -16.32 -43.05
C VAL A 86 -26.52 -15.30 -43.79
N CYS A 87 -25.23 -15.58 -43.97
CA CYS A 87 -24.48 -15.01 -45.09
C CYS A 87 -25.02 -15.68 -46.37
N PRO A 88 -25.79 -15.01 -47.24
CA PRO A 88 -26.42 -15.67 -48.38
C PRO A 88 -25.41 -16.01 -49.50
N HIS A 89 -24.12 -15.72 -49.32
CA HIS A 89 -23.15 -15.74 -50.42
C HIS A 89 -21.74 -16.25 -50.09
N ASP A 90 -21.51 -16.90 -48.94
CA ASP A 90 -20.23 -17.56 -48.66
C ASP A 90 -20.43 -19.06 -48.40
N PRO A 91 -19.91 -19.96 -49.26
CA PRO A 91 -20.01 -21.41 -49.07
C PRO A 91 -19.13 -21.97 -47.94
N SER A 92 -18.45 -21.11 -47.17
CA SER A 92 -17.62 -21.46 -46.01
C SER A 92 -18.31 -21.29 -44.65
N CYS A 93 -19.58 -20.87 -44.64
CA CYS A 93 -20.33 -20.67 -43.39
C CYS A 93 -20.87 -22.01 -42.88
N ASN A 94 -20.07 -22.71 -42.08
CA ASN A 94 -20.50 -23.86 -41.31
C ASN A 94 -21.23 -23.40 -40.04
N THR A 95 -22.41 -22.79 -40.19
CA THR A 95 -23.19 -22.31 -39.04
C THR A 95 -23.64 -23.50 -38.19
N THR A 96 -22.95 -23.73 -37.09
CA THR A 96 -23.38 -24.69 -36.08
C THR A 96 -24.50 -24.06 -35.27
N PHE A 97 -25.53 -24.86 -34.95
CA PHE A 97 -26.67 -24.50 -34.09
C PHE A 97 -26.29 -23.81 -32.76
N SER A 98 -25.02 -23.89 -32.35
CA SER A 98 -24.41 -23.24 -31.19
C SER A 98 -24.25 -21.72 -31.28
N ASP A 99 -24.48 -21.07 -32.42
CA ASP A 99 -24.35 -19.61 -32.56
C ASP A 99 -25.66 -18.84 -32.28
N ILE A 100 -26.75 -19.55 -31.98
CA ILE A 100 -28.03 -18.95 -31.57
C ILE A 100 -27.92 -18.56 -30.09
N TYR A 101 -27.39 -17.36 -29.83
CA TYR A 101 -27.33 -16.79 -28.50
C TYR A 101 -28.68 -16.12 -28.19
N THR A 102 -29.45 -16.70 -27.28
CA THR A 102 -30.81 -16.25 -26.96
C THR A 102 -30.83 -15.26 -25.80
N THR A 103 -31.99 -14.65 -25.54
CA THR A 103 -32.20 -13.77 -24.37
C THR A 103 -32.00 -14.49 -23.04
N GLU A 104 -32.32 -15.78 -22.99
CA GLU A 104 -32.14 -16.61 -21.78
C GLU A 104 -30.66 -16.86 -21.50
N ASP A 105 -29.86 -17.15 -22.54
CA ASP A 105 -28.41 -17.34 -22.40
C ASP A 105 -27.73 -16.05 -21.92
N PHE A 106 -28.13 -14.91 -22.47
CA PHE A 106 -27.67 -13.59 -22.03
C PHE A 106 -27.99 -13.31 -20.55
N HIS A 107 -29.20 -13.66 -20.10
CA HIS A 107 -29.59 -13.46 -18.71
C HIS A 107 -28.71 -14.29 -17.76
N ASN A 108 -28.48 -15.56 -18.10
CA ASN A 108 -27.65 -16.45 -17.31
C ASN A 108 -26.18 -16.00 -17.28
N ASP A 109 -25.63 -15.55 -18.42
CA ASP A 109 -24.27 -15.02 -18.50
C ASP A 109 -24.09 -13.79 -17.60
N ILE A 110 -25.00 -12.81 -17.67
CA ILE A 110 -24.94 -11.61 -16.82
C ILE A 110 -25.05 -11.97 -15.34
N ILE A 111 -25.99 -12.83 -14.96
CA ILE A 111 -26.16 -13.23 -13.55
C ILE A 111 -24.88 -13.91 -13.04
N ASN A 112 -24.27 -14.78 -13.84
CA ASN A 112 -23.03 -15.46 -13.46
C ASN A 112 -21.85 -14.48 -13.32
N GLN A 113 -21.72 -13.50 -14.23
CA GLN A 113 -20.69 -12.47 -14.15
C GLN A 113 -20.88 -11.55 -12.94
N CYS A 114 -22.12 -11.12 -12.67
CA CYS A 114 -22.45 -10.30 -11.49
C CYS A 114 -22.19 -11.05 -10.18
N THR A 115 -22.53 -12.35 -10.12
CA THR A 115 -22.29 -13.18 -8.94
C THR A 115 -20.80 -13.38 -8.70
N SER A 116 -20.01 -13.63 -9.76
CA SER A 116 -18.55 -13.72 -9.68
C SER A 116 -17.91 -12.42 -9.19
N PHE A 117 -18.39 -11.27 -9.66
CA PHE A 117 -17.94 -9.95 -9.20
C PHE A 117 -18.22 -9.73 -7.71
N ALA A 118 -19.41 -10.09 -7.24
CA ALA A 118 -19.78 -9.97 -5.82
C ALA A 118 -18.91 -10.85 -4.91
N ILE A 119 -18.67 -12.10 -5.29
CA ILE A 119 -17.82 -13.03 -4.53
C ILE A 119 -16.37 -12.52 -4.48
N LEU A 120 -15.84 -12.05 -5.62
CA LEU A 120 -14.47 -11.55 -5.69
C LEU A 120 -14.29 -10.27 -4.85
N GLY A 121 -15.27 -9.36 -4.90
CA GLY A 121 -15.27 -8.15 -4.08
C GLY A 121 -15.28 -8.45 -2.58
N ALA A 122 -16.13 -9.38 -2.15
CA ALA A 122 -16.16 -9.83 -0.75
C ALA A 122 -14.84 -10.49 -0.33
N ALA A 123 -14.26 -11.34 -1.17
CA ALA A 123 -12.97 -11.99 -0.90
C ALA A 123 -11.84 -10.96 -0.77
N ILE A 124 -11.75 -9.99 -1.68
CA ILE A 124 -10.77 -8.91 -1.64
C ILE A 124 -10.95 -8.06 -0.39
N TYR A 125 -12.19 -7.74 0.00
CA TYR A 125 -12.46 -6.95 1.20
C TYR A 125 -11.93 -7.64 2.46
N ILE A 126 -12.20 -8.95 2.63
CA ILE A 126 -11.71 -9.72 3.77
C ILE A 126 -10.18 -9.82 3.73
N ALA A 127 -9.60 -10.11 2.57
CA ALA A 127 -8.15 -10.20 2.39
C ALA A 127 -7.44 -8.88 2.72
N ALA A 128 -7.97 -7.75 2.23
CA ALA A 128 -7.44 -6.42 2.50
C ALA A 128 -7.55 -6.05 3.99
N PHE A 129 -8.65 -6.41 4.65
CA PHE A 129 -8.80 -6.21 6.09
C PHE A 129 -7.71 -6.96 6.87
N ILE A 130 -7.53 -8.25 6.60
CA ILE A 130 -6.50 -9.08 7.23
C ILE A 130 -5.10 -8.54 6.94
N GLN A 131 -4.83 -8.15 5.70
CA GLN A 131 -3.54 -7.57 5.28
C GLN A 131 -3.20 -6.32 6.10
N VAL A 132 -4.13 -5.37 6.20
CA VAL A 132 -3.91 -4.12 6.94
C VAL A 132 -3.73 -4.39 8.43
N SER A 133 -4.59 -5.21 9.04
CA SER A 133 -4.44 -5.60 10.45
C SER A 133 -3.09 -6.25 10.73
N CYS A 134 -2.61 -7.11 9.83
CA CYS A 134 -1.32 -7.77 9.99
C CYS A 134 -0.14 -6.79 9.98
N PHE A 135 -0.15 -5.83 9.04
CA PHE A 135 0.88 -4.80 8.99
C PHE A 135 0.85 -3.88 10.21
N LEU A 136 -0.34 -3.49 10.68
CA LEU A 136 -0.48 -2.63 11.87
C LEU A 136 0.05 -3.32 13.13
N VAL A 137 -0.38 -4.56 13.38
CA VAL A 137 0.06 -5.33 14.57
C VAL A 137 1.57 -5.57 14.54
N SER A 138 2.14 -5.92 13.38
CA SER A 138 3.59 -6.08 13.27
C SER A 138 4.34 -4.74 13.46
N GLY A 139 3.78 -3.65 12.96
CA GLY A 139 4.34 -2.31 13.12
C GLY A 139 4.39 -1.88 14.58
N GLU A 140 3.30 -2.09 15.31
CA GLU A 140 3.21 -1.79 16.75
C GLU A 140 4.27 -2.55 17.56
N GLN A 141 4.40 -3.86 17.31
CA GLN A 141 5.40 -4.68 18.00
C GLN A 141 6.83 -4.20 17.74
N MET A 142 7.14 -3.74 16.52
CA MET A 142 8.46 -3.22 16.17
C MET A 142 8.73 -1.87 16.85
N ILE A 143 7.76 -0.95 16.81
CA ILE A 143 7.85 0.38 17.43
C ILE A 143 8.02 0.26 18.94
N HIS A 144 7.25 -0.62 19.59
CA HIS A 144 7.34 -0.83 21.03
C HIS A 144 8.75 -1.26 21.46
N LYS A 145 9.35 -2.21 20.74
CA LYS A 145 10.73 -2.67 21.01
C LYS A 145 11.77 -1.59 20.73
N MET A 146 11.59 -0.83 19.65
CA MET A 146 12.47 0.27 19.31
C MET A 146 12.45 1.35 20.40
N ARG A 147 11.28 1.75 20.88
CA ARG A 147 11.12 2.73 21.96
C ARG A 147 11.74 2.25 23.27
N LEU A 148 11.57 0.98 23.64
CA LEU A 148 12.22 0.39 24.82
C LEU A 148 13.74 0.38 24.70
N ALA A 149 14.28 -0.04 23.55
CA ALA A 149 15.72 -0.07 23.32
C ALA A 149 16.34 1.33 23.31
N PHE A 150 15.63 2.30 22.73
CA PHE A 150 16.03 3.71 22.70
C PHE A 150 16.03 4.33 24.11
N PHE A 151 14.94 4.17 24.87
CA PHE A 151 14.85 4.67 26.24
C PHE A 151 15.91 4.04 27.15
N ARG A 152 16.12 2.73 27.04
CA ARG A 152 17.20 2.03 27.76
C ARG A 152 18.58 2.60 27.41
N GLY A 153 18.81 2.96 26.14
CA GLY A 153 20.06 3.58 25.70
C GLY A 153 20.27 4.98 26.26
N ILE A 154 19.22 5.79 26.34
CA ILE A 154 19.27 7.15 26.91
C ILE A 154 19.60 7.12 28.40
N LEU A 155 18.98 6.22 29.18
CA LEU A 155 19.21 6.13 30.62
C LEU A 155 20.64 5.72 31.01
N HIS A 156 21.42 5.14 30.09
CA HIS A 156 22.82 4.75 30.33
C HIS A 156 23.84 5.78 29.78
N GLN A 157 23.40 6.96 29.34
CA GLN A 157 24.30 8.03 28.90
C GLN A 157 24.87 8.82 30.08
N ASP A 158 26.14 9.24 29.97
CA ASP A 158 26.81 10.06 30.98
C ASP A 158 26.26 11.49 31.04
N ILE A 159 26.42 12.16 32.19
CA ILE A 159 25.95 13.53 32.40
C ILE A 159 26.54 14.54 31.40
N SER A 160 27.78 14.33 30.95
CA SER A 160 28.43 15.16 29.92
C SER A 160 27.81 15.02 28.53
N TRP A 161 27.11 13.92 28.24
CA TRP A 161 26.35 13.76 27.01
C TRP A 161 25.00 14.50 27.08
N PHE A 162 24.38 14.52 28.27
CA PHE A 162 23.15 15.29 28.51
C PHE A 162 23.38 16.80 28.44
N ASP A 163 24.53 17.30 28.90
CA ASP A 163 24.86 18.73 28.81
C ASP A 163 24.98 19.24 27.35
N LYS A 164 25.39 18.36 26.43
CA LYS A 164 25.51 18.67 25.00
C LYS A 164 24.20 18.53 24.22
N ASN A 165 23.22 17.79 24.75
CA ASN A 165 21.95 17.56 24.07
C ASN A 165 20.82 18.27 24.82
N ASN A 166 20.33 19.39 24.28
CA ASN A 166 19.24 20.15 24.89
C ASN A 166 18.02 19.26 25.19
N SER A 167 17.61 19.21 26.46
CA SER A 167 16.56 18.31 27.00
C SER A 167 15.23 18.36 26.22
N GLY A 168 14.89 19.53 25.64
CA GLY A 168 13.69 19.68 24.80
C GLY A 168 13.77 18.86 23.50
N THR A 169 14.93 18.83 22.85
CA THR A 169 15.14 18.11 21.59
C THR A 169 15.15 16.59 21.76
N LEU A 170 15.53 16.09 22.95
CA LEU A 170 15.58 14.66 23.25
C LEU A 170 14.18 14.05 23.38
N THR A 171 13.28 14.80 24.02
CA THR A 171 11.89 14.39 24.20
C THR A 171 11.21 14.31 22.84
N THR A 172 11.45 15.30 21.96
CA THR A 172 10.94 15.28 20.59
C THR A 172 11.40 14.05 19.82
N LYS A 173 12.70 13.72 19.83
CA LYS A 173 13.27 12.53 19.14
C LYS A 173 12.74 11.17 19.64
N LEU A 174 12.08 11.12 20.79
CA LEU A 174 11.50 9.89 21.34
C LEU A 174 10.06 9.64 20.84
N PHE A 175 9.34 10.72 20.52
CA PHE A 175 7.94 10.67 20.11
C PHE A 175 7.74 10.86 18.60
N GLU A 176 8.59 11.67 17.96
CA GLU A 176 8.70 11.85 16.50
C GLU A 176 9.64 10.84 15.85
#